data_AF-A0A0R3WU50-F1
#
_entry.id   AF-A0A0R3WU50-F1
#
_cell.length_a   1.000
_cell.length_b   1.000
_cell.length_c   1.000
_cell.angle_alpha   90.00
_cell.angle_beta   90.00
_cell.angle_gamma   90.00
#
_symmetry.space_group_name_H-M   'P 1'
#
loop_
_entity.id
_entity.type
_entity.pdbx_description
1 polymer ?
#
loop_
_entity_poly.entity_id
_entity_poly.type
_entity_poly.pdbx_seq_one_letter_code
_entity_poly.pdbx_strand_id
1 'polypeptide(L)'
;MGSNSALQWNQSLNFRLTYSNLPLATRVCVVLLQVKRRPGRIMEFPVGWANMNLFDERGYLVTGRRSLPLWRSSFTSPETETTHQLNLAGTVAENPDPEFTLVVDFCHPSSHATRIRFPISRFITTVSGASPSKPTAAIVPSLQSSDSDLRMLRELIHRDPFYELSEQDKALLWRIRDSCCRRLYPAESLPWLVQAVAWERRELVEEFYRLLAVWPRPLPVETCLQLLGVAGLAGGAGAEGSFGDGSGGGYAMAGGRTTGVADPLVRDIAVQGLQARLSNTDLADYLLQLVQVSTSIQQELISGRSTYKTRSLCVTFASWLER
;
A
#
# COMPACT_ATOMS: atom_id res chain seq x y z
N MET A 1 -36.80 20.62 12.57
CA MET A 1 -36.40 20.08 11.25
C MET A 1 -35.27 20.96 10.73
N GLY A 2 -34.03 20.49 10.78
CA GLY A 2 -32.90 21.20 10.17
C GLY A 2 -32.84 20.90 8.67
N SER A 3 -32.46 21.88 7.85
CA SER A 3 -32.21 21.68 6.44
C SER A 3 -30.82 21.05 6.25
N ASN A 4 -30.76 19.78 5.82
CA ASN A 4 -29.48 19.13 5.51
C ASN A 4 -28.81 19.83 4.32
N SER A 5 -27.72 20.54 4.62
CA SER A 5 -27.01 21.42 3.70
C SER A 5 -26.01 20.65 2.83
N ALA A 6 -26.54 19.95 1.84
CA ALA A 6 -25.75 19.18 0.88
C ALA A 6 -24.81 20.09 0.06
N LEU A 7 -23.50 19.90 0.22
CA LEU A 7 -22.47 20.49 -0.63
C LEU A 7 -22.27 19.64 -1.89
N GLN A 8 -21.97 20.30 -3.02
CA GLN A 8 -21.75 19.62 -4.31
C GLN A 8 -20.54 20.21 -5.04
N TRP A 9 -19.68 19.33 -5.56
CA TRP A 9 -18.60 19.69 -6.48
C TRP A 9 -18.94 19.35 -7.93
N ASN A 10 -19.62 18.21 -8.16
CA ASN A 10 -20.01 17.69 -9.48
C ASN A 10 -18.86 17.66 -10.52
N GLN A 11 -17.62 17.53 -10.03
CA GLN A 11 -16.39 17.55 -10.81
C GLN A 11 -15.86 16.12 -11.00
N SER A 12 -15.26 15.84 -12.16
CA SER A 12 -14.53 14.60 -12.42
C SER A 12 -13.03 14.78 -12.22
N LEU A 13 -12.42 13.90 -11.44
CA LEU A 13 -10.97 13.75 -11.33
C LEU A 13 -10.47 12.70 -12.34
N ASN A 14 -9.38 13.01 -13.02
CA ASN A 14 -8.67 12.12 -13.92
C ASN A 14 -7.22 11.98 -13.44
N PHE A 15 -6.92 10.83 -12.84
CA PHE A 15 -5.62 10.52 -12.24
C PHE A 15 -4.53 10.18 -13.27
N ARG A 16 -4.86 10.18 -14.58
CA ARG A 16 -4.01 9.72 -15.69
C ARG A 16 -3.55 8.26 -15.60
N LEU A 17 -4.10 7.50 -14.65
CA LEU A 17 -3.88 6.06 -14.49
C LEU A 17 -4.78 5.24 -15.43
N THR A 18 -4.25 4.13 -15.94
CA THR A 18 -4.99 3.17 -16.78
C THR A 18 -5.46 1.99 -15.91
N TYR A 19 -6.74 1.60 -15.98
CA TYR A 19 -7.28 0.52 -15.13
C TYR A 19 -6.51 -0.81 -15.26
N SER A 20 -5.89 -1.08 -16.41
CA SER A 20 -5.08 -2.29 -16.63
C SER A 20 -3.80 -2.35 -15.79
N ASN A 21 -3.37 -1.21 -15.24
CA ASN A 21 -2.12 -1.07 -14.50
C ASN A 21 -2.30 -1.06 -12.98
N LEU A 22 -3.53 -0.93 -12.49
CA LEU A 22 -3.82 -0.83 -11.06
C LEU A 22 -3.52 -2.18 -10.36
N PRO A 23 -2.67 -2.23 -9.32
CA PRO A 23 -2.50 -3.40 -8.45
C PRO A 23 -3.80 -3.81 -7.76
N LEU A 24 -3.88 -5.05 -7.27
CA LEU A 24 -5.05 -5.52 -6.52
C LEU A 24 -5.26 -4.71 -5.23
N ALA A 25 -4.18 -4.37 -4.52
CA ALA A 25 -4.19 -3.53 -3.33
C ALA A 25 -4.32 -2.02 -3.61
N THR A 26 -4.91 -1.61 -4.75
CA THR A 26 -5.14 -0.19 -5.03
C THR A 26 -6.19 0.37 -4.08
N ARG A 27 -5.84 1.42 -3.34
CA ARG A 27 -6.75 2.17 -2.46
C ARG A 27 -7.09 3.54 -3.03
N VAL A 28 -8.27 4.05 -2.69
CA VAL A 28 -8.67 5.44 -2.89
C VAL A 28 -8.74 6.09 -1.52
N CYS A 29 -7.88 7.08 -1.28
CA CYS A 29 -7.75 7.78 -0.01
C CYS A 29 -8.21 9.24 -0.20
N VAL A 30 -9.12 9.72 0.65
CA VAL A 30 -9.73 11.06 0.55
C VAL A 30 -9.66 11.80 1.88
N VAL A 31 -9.48 13.12 1.81
CA VAL A 31 -9.58 14.05 2.95
C VAL A 31 -10.48 15.21 2.54
N LEU A 32 -11.45 15.55 3.40
CA LEU A 32 -12.32 16.70 3.24
C LEU A 32 -11.69 17.93 3.94
N LEU A 33 -11.39 18.98 3.19
CA LEU A 33 -10.80 20.22 3.71
C LEU A 33 -11.87 21.33 3.83
N GLN A 34 -11.95 21.95 5.01
CA GLN A 34 -12.67 23.21 5.22
C GLN A 34 -11.72 24.38 4.96
N VAL A 35 -11.96 25.11 3.87
CA VAL A 35 -11.17 26.29 3.50
C VAL A 35 -11.79 27.56 4.10
N LYS A 36 -11.05 28.26 4.97
CA LYS A 36 -11.41 29.57 5.53
C LYS A 36 -10.52 30.65 4.88
N ARG A 37 -11.13 31.58 4.15
CA ARG A 37 -10.42 32.71 3.54
C ARG A 37 -10.44 33.93 4.46
N ARG A 38 -9.27 34.52 4.71
CA ARG A 38 -9.08 35.81 5.40
C ARG A 38 -8.31 36.77 4.46
N PRO A 39 -8.36 38.09 4.67
CA PRO A 39 -7.50 39.02 3.93
C PRO A 39 -6.03 38.60 4.06
N GLY A 40 -5.36 38.39 2.92
CA GLY A 40 -3.95 37.97 2.86
C GLY A 40 -3.63 36.51 3.25
N ARG A 41 -4.56 35.70 3.77
CA ARG A 41 -4.29 34.30 4.16
C ARG A 41 -5.48 33.38 3.85
N ILE A 42 -5.22 32.32 3.07
CA ILE A 42 -6.08 31.14 2.99
C ILE A 42 -5.65 30.19 4.12
N MET A 43 -6.61 29.59 4.83
CA MET A 43 -6.38 28.63 5.91
C MET A 43 -7.22 27.39 5.62
N GLU A 44 -6.60 26.21 5.64
CA GLU A 44 -7.28 24.94 5.34
C GLU A 44 -7.23 24.02 6.56
N PHE A 45 -8.34 23.35 6.83
CA PHE A 45 -8.54 22.51 8.01
C PHE A 45 -9.08 21.14 7.56
N PRO A 46 -8.36 20.02 7.76
CA PRO A 46 -8.91 18.70 7.50
C PRO A 46 -10.05 18.41 8.49
N VAL A 47 -11.24 18.14 7.96
CA VAL A 47 -12.48 17.87 8.69
C VAL A 47 -12.61 16.39 8.99
N GLY A 48 -12.39 15.57 7.97
CA GLY A 48 -12.47 14.12 8.05
C GLY A 48 -11.88 13.46 6.81
N TRP A 49 -11.71 12.14 6.89
CA TRP A 49 -11.00 11.34 5.89
C TRP A 49 -11.65 9.96 5.75
N ALA A 50 -11.41 9.31 4.62
CA ALA A 50 -11.79 7.92 4.42
C ALA A 50 -10.84 7.26 3.41
N ASN A 51 -10.57 5.97 3.61
CA ASN A 51 -9.89 5.15 2.62
C ASN A 51 -10.85 4.03 2.21
N MET A 52 -10.75 3.58 0.96
CA MET A 52 -11.47 2.41 0.47
C MET A 52 -10.58 1.60 -0.46
N ASN A 53 -10.77 0.28 -0.53
CA ASN A 53 -10.14 -0.53 -1.57
C ASN A 53 -10.90 -0.33 -2.89
N LEU A 54 -10.16 -0.13 -3.99
CA LEU A 54 -10.71 0.00 -5.34
C LEU A 54 -11.09 -1.37 -5.95
N PHE A 55 -10.60 -2.45 -5.34
CA PHE A 55 -11.03 -3.82 -5.59
C PHE A 55 -11.48 -4.46 -4.28
N ASP A 56 -12.60 -5.19 -4.26
CA ASP A 56 -13.00 -5.98 -3.09
C ASP A 56 -12.16 -7.25 -2.92
N GLU A 57 -12.12 -7.87 -1.72
CA GLU A 57 -12.81 -9.18 -1.66
C GLU A 57 -12.36 -10.23 -2.68
N ARG A 58 -13.29 -10.48 -3.59
CA ARG A 58 -13.25 -11.51 -4.60
C ARG A 58 -12.49 -10.98 -5.83
N GLY A 59 -11.89 -9.80 -5.75
CA GLY A 59 -11.05 -9.12 -6.71
C GLY A 59 -11.80 -8.29 -7.75
N TYR A 60 -12.95 -7.68 -7.45
CA TYR A 60 -13.71 -6.91 -8.46
C TYR A 60 -13.66 -5.39 -8.24
N LEU A 61 -13.55 -4.68 -9.35
CA LEU A 61 -13.40 -3.23 -9.43
C LEU A 61 -14.67 -2.53 -8.94
N VAL A 62 -14.51 -1.63 -7.97
CA VAL A 62 -15.59 -0.78 -7.48
C VAL A 62 -15.96 0.25 -8.55
N THR A 63 -17.25 0.30 -8.89
CA THR A 63 -17.83 1.19 -9.90
C THR A 63 -19.24 1.64 -9.50
N GLY A 64 -19.67 2.78 -10.03
CA GLY A 64 -20.91 3.46 -9.66
C GLY A 64 -20.75 4.30 -8.38
N ARG A 65 -21.84 4.95 -7.97
CA ARG A 65 -21.94 5.70 -6.71
C ARG A 65 -21.54 4.84 -5.49
N ARG A 66 -20.74 5.41 -4.60
CA ARG A 66 -20.34 4.89 -3.29
C ARG A 66 -20.33 6.02 -2.26
N SER A 67 -20.89 5.72 -1.10
CA SER A 67 -20.79 6.57 0.08
C SER A 67 -19.53 6.21 0.86
N LEU A 68 -18.88 7.21 1.42
CA LEU A 68 -17.68 7.13 2.24
C LEU A 68 -17.95 7.86 3.55
N PRO A 69 -18.47 7.16 4.58
CA PRO A 69 -18.60 7.68 5.94
C PRO A 69 -17.24 8.16 6.44
N LEU A 70 -17.07 9.48 6.64
CA LEU A 70 -15.76 10.04 6.97
C LEU A 70 -15.45 9.83 8.45
N TRP A 71 -14.24 9.32 8.73
CA TRP A 71 -13.63 9.36 10.05
C TRP A 71 -13.23 10.80 10.39
N ARG A 72 -13.38 11.20 11.66
CA ARG A 72 -12.96 12.54 12.11
C ARG A 72 -11.45 12.73 11.93
N SER A 73 -11.06 13.95 11.55
CA SER A 73 -9.67 14.39 11.59
C SER A 73 -9.26 14.72 13.02
N SER A 74 -8.07 14.27 13.44
CA SER A 74 -7.42 14.70 14.69
C SER A 74 -6.66 16.02 14.54
N PHE A 75 -6.43 16.50 13.31
CA PHE A 75 -5.60 17.68 13.04
C PHE A 75 -6.44 18.96 13.06
N THR A 76 -6.36 19.68 14.18
CA THR A 76 -7.09 20.95 14.41
C THR A 76 -6.28 22.21 14.11
N SER A 77 -4.95 22.08 13.93
CA SER A 77 -4.05 23.21 13.65
C SER A 77 -3.99 23.56 12.15
N PRO A 78 -4.16 24.83 11.75
CA PRO A 78 -4.01 25.31 10.37
C PRO A 78 -2.58 25.78 10.07
N GLU A 79 -1.60 25.42 10.90
CA GLU A 79 -0.21 25.93 10.81
C GLU A 79 0.82 24.81 10.58
N THR A 80 0.38 23.55 10.53
CA THR A 80 1.23 22.41 10.16
C THR A 80 1.10 22.06 8.68
N GLU A 81 2.23 21.67 8.06
CA GLU A 81 2.32 21.17 6.68
C GLU A 81 1.50 19.89 6.44
N THR A 82 0.99 19.27 7.53
CA THR A 82 0.10 18.11 7.52
C THR A 82 -1.30 18.40 6.98
N THR A 83 -1.69 19.66 6.80
CA THR A 83 -3.05 20.08 6.40
C THR A 83 -3.53 19.51 5.05
N HIS A 84 -2.63 19.17 4.14
CA HIS A 84 -2.94 18.47 2.87
C HIS A 84 -2.60 16.97 2.87
N GLN A 85 -2.08 16.40 3.97
CA GLN A 85 -1.63 15.01 3.99
C GLN A 85 -2.82 14.04 4.03
N LEU A 86 -2.85 13.12 3.06
CA LEU A 86 -3.79 11.99 3.07
C LEU A 86 -3.39 11.01 4.18
N ASN A 87 -4.36 10.48 4.93
CA ASN A 87 -4.10 9.43 5.92
C ASN A 87 -3.89 8.06 5.24
N LEU A 88 -2.78 7.89 4.53
CA LEU A 88 -2.49 6.69 3.71
C LEU A 88 -2.40 5.39 4.54
N ALA A 89 -2.06 5.51 5.82
CA ALA A 89 -2.01 4.39 6.77
C ALA A 89 -3.35 4.15 7.50
N GLY A 90 -4.36 4.99 7.28
CA GLY A 90 -5.68 4.87 7.90
C GLY A 90 -6.46 3.64 7.44
N THR A 91 -7.37 3.18 8.30
CA THR A 91 -8.28 2.05 8.01
C THR A 91 -9.10 2.27 6.74
N VAL A 92 -9.41 1.15 6.06
CA VAL A 92 -10.34 1.08 4.92
C VAL A 92 -11.77 0.69 5.33
N ALA A 93 -12.03 0.55 6.64
CA ALA A 93 -13.36 0.31 7.17
C ALA A 93 -14.19 1.61 7.16
N GLU A 94 -15.50 1.47 6.97
CA GLU A 94 -16.46 2.57 7.04
C GLU A 94 -16.63 3.05 8.50
N ASN A 95 -16.73 4.36 8.71
CA ASN A 95 -17.02 4.92 10.04
C ASN A 95 -18.49 4.64 10.42
N PRO A 96 -18.78 3.95 11.55
CA PRO A 96 -20.15 3.69 12.00
C PRO A 96 -20.88 4.91 12.59
N ASP A 97 -20.17 5.99 12.93
CA ASP A 97 -20.73 7.26 13.43
C ASP A 97 -20.17 8.46 12.63
N PRO A 98 -20.63 8.67 11.38
CA PRO A 98 -20.12 9.72 10.50
C PRO A 98 -20.82 11.07 10.73
N GLU A 99 -20.03 12.09 11.06
CA GLU A 99 -20.49 13.50 11.06
C GLU A 99 -20.66 14.05 9.62
N PHE A 100 -19.99 13.42 8.65
CA PHE A 100 -20.04 13.76 7.23
C PHE A 100 -19.84 12.50 6.38
N THR A 101 -20.61 12.37 5.29
CA THR A 101 -20.43 11.28 4.31
C THR A 101 -20.02 11.86 2.96
N LEU A 102 -18.82 11.54 2.44
CA LEU A 102 -18.46 11.93 1.06
C LEU A 102 -19.06 10.92 0.08
N VAL A 103 -19.54 11.36 -1.09
CA VAL A 103 -20.14 10.44 -2.08
C VAL A 103 -19.52 10.63 -3.46
N VAL A 104 -19.11 9.49 -4.03
CA VAL A 104 -18.18 9.38 -5.14
C VAL A 104 -18.73 8.40 -6.16
N ASP A 105 -18.77 8.74 -7.45
CA ASP A 105 -19.18 7.85 -8.54
C ASP A 105 -17.96 7.41 -9.34
N PHE A 106 -17.62 6.13 -9.19
CA PHE A 106 -16.49 5.52 -9.86
C PHE A 106 -16.90 5.10 -11.27
N CYS A 107 -16.47 5.86 -12.27
CA CYS A 107 -16.87 5.66 -13.66
C CYS A 107 -16.60 4.21 -14.10
N HIS A 108 -17.58 3.58 -14.76
CA HIS A 108 -17.37 2.24 -15.31
C HIS A 108 -16.53 2.36 -16.61
N PRO A 109 -15.37 1.69 -16.74
CA PRO A 109 -14.51 1.81 -17.93
C PRO A 109 -15.08 1.18 -19.20
N SER A 110 -16.20 0.48 -19.11
CA SER A 110 -16.90 -0.15 -20.22
C SER A 110 -18.34 0.34 -20.31
N SER A 111 -18.86 0.54 -21.51
CA SER A 111 -20.26 0.94 -21.78
C SER A 111 -21.32 -0.08 -21.31
N HIS A 112 -20.92 -1.29 -20.94
CA HIS A 112 -21.83 -2.42 -20.71
C HIS A 112 -22.11 -2.73 -19.23
N ALA A 113 -21.65 -1.88 -18.28
CA ALA A 113 -21.92 -2.00 -16.83
C ALA A 113 -21.53 -3.35 -16.16
N THR A 114 -20.66 -4.14 -16.79
CA THR A 114 -20.22 -5.45 -16.30
C THR A 114 -18.98 -5.39 -15.38
N ARG A 115 -19.21 -5.54 -14.07
CA ARG A 115 -18.24 -5.40 -12.95
C ARG A 115 -16.87 -6.08 -13.20
N ILE A 116 -15.79 -5.35 -13.44
CA ILE A 116 -14.49 -5.95 -13.83
C ILE A 116 -13.82 -6.75 -12.70
N ARG A 117 -13.12 -7.86 -13.01
CA ARG A 117 -12.28 -8.62 -12.06
C ARG A 117 -10.80 -8.37 -12.33
N PHE A 118 -10.02 -8.16 -11.28
CA PHE A 118 -8.57 -8.32 -11.27
C PHE A 118 -8.22 -9.82 -11.49
N PRO A 119 -7.42 -10.16 -12.52
CA PRO A 119 -7.19 -11.55 -12.91
C PRO A 119 -6.09 -12.22 -12.07
N ILE A 120 -6.25 -12.26 -10.74
CA ILE A 120 -5.21 -12.70 -9.78
C ILE A 120 -4.60 -14.06 -10.13
N SER A 121 -5.39 -15.00 -10.66
CA SER A 121 -4.94 -16.34 -11.05
C SER A 121 -3.74 -16.35 -11.99
N ARG A 122 -3.62 -15.38 -12.93
CA ARG A 122 -2.44 -15.31 -13.84
C ARG A 122 -1.14 -15.06 -13.06
N PHE A 123 -1.25 -14.27 -12.00
CA PHE A 123 -0.13 -13.84 -11.17
C PHE A 123 0.24 -14.93 -10.17
N ILE A 124 -0.74 -15.62 -9.56
CA ILE A 124 -0.51 -16.82 -8.76
C ILE A 124 0.27 -17.86 -9.58
N THR A 125 -0.21 -18.21 -10.78
CA THR A 125 0.49 -19.16 -11.66
C THR A 125 1.90 -18.69 -12.06
N THR A 126 2.12 -17.37 -12.15
CA THR A 126 3.46 -16.79 -12.39
C THR A 126 4.37 -16.96 -11.17
N VAL A 127 3.92 -16.58 -9.98
CA VAL A 127 4.67 -16.66 -8.71
C VAL A 127 4.94 -18.11 -8.29
N SER A 128 4.06 -19.06 -8.62
CA SER A 128 4.32 -20.49 -8.44
C SER A 128 5.30 -21.08 -9.47
N GLY A 129 5.76 -20.30 -10.44
CA GLY A 129 6.65 -20.78 -11.53
C GLY A 129 5.95 -21.66 -12.58
N ALA A 130 4.64 -21.85 -12.48
CA ALA A 130 3.84 -22.77 -13.30
C ALA A 130 3.26 -22.13 -14.58
N SER A 131 3.74 -20.95 -14.99
CA SER A 131 3.17 -20.21 -16.12
C SER A 131 3.39 -20.94 -17.46
N PRO A 132 2.35 -21.13 -18.30
CA PRO A 132 2.48 -21.74 -19.63
C PRO A 132 3.18 -20.83 -20.65
N SER A 133 3.49 -19.58 -20.30
CA SER A 133 4.44 -18.77 -21.06
C SER A 133 5.83 -19.43 -21.01
N LYS A 134 6.44 -19.71 -22.18
CA LYS A 134 7.75 -20.37 -22.29
C LYS A 134 8.76 -19.87 -21.23
N PRO A 135 9.65 -20.74 -20.69
CA PRO A 135 10.73 -20.36 -19.76
C PRO A 135 11.84 -19.47 -20.38
N THR A 136 11.52 -18.83 -21.51
CA THR A 136 12.37 -17.92 -22.29
C THR A 136 11.83 -16.48 -22.29
N ALA A 137 10.71 -16.21 -21.60
CA ALA A 137 10.39 -14.86 -21.11
C ALA A 137 11.29 -14.54 -19.90
N ALA A 138 12.60 -14.56 -20.13
CA ALA A 138 13.62 -14.40 -19.12
C ALA A 138 13.39 -13.13 -18.30
N ILE A 139 13.77 -13.17 -17.03
CA ILE A 139 14.04 -11.95 -16.26
C ILE A 139 15.06 -11.17 -17.11
N VAL A 140 14.73 -9.93 -17.50
CA VAL A 140 15.56 -9.18 -18.45
C VAL A 140 16.94 -9.05 -17.83
N PRO A 141 18.00 -9.64 -18.41
CA PRO A 141 19.27 -9.83 -17.72
C PRO A 141 19.72 -8.53 -17.07
N SER A 142 19.77 -8.53 -15.73
CA SER A 142 20.28 -7.40 -14.98
C SER A 142 21.68 -7.08 -15.51
N LEU A 143 21.89 -5.82 -15.90
CA LEU A 143 23.19 -5.34 -16.36
C LEU A 143 24.26 -5.78 -15.35
N GLN A 144 25.42 -6.20 -15.85
CA GLN A 144 26.51 -6.67 -15.00
C GLN A 144 26.82 -5.62 -13.94
N SER A 145 26.57 -5.96 -12.68
CA SER A 145 26.77 -5.09 -11.53
C SER A 145 28.25 -4.80 -11.35
N SER A 146 28.61 -3.53 -11.26
CA SER A 146 29.95 -3.13 -10.85
C SER A 146 30.17 -3.39 -9.35
N ASP A 147 31.44 -3.43 -8.92
CA ASP A 147 31.78 -3.43 -7.50
C ASP A 147 31.26 -2.19 -6.76
N SER A 148 30.93 -1.12 -7.49
CA SER A 148 30.26 0.06 -6.93
C SER A 148 28.78 -0.18 -6.68
N ASP A 149 28.06 -0.84 -7.60
CA ASP A 149 26.67 -1.25 -7.36
C ASP A 149 26.58 -2.20 -6.16
N LEU A 150 27.54 -3.13 -6.02
CA LEU A 150 27.63 -4.06 -4.89
C LEU A 150 27.90 -3.35 -3.56
N ARG A 151 28.80 -2.35 -3.53
CA ARG A 151 29.02 -1.53 -2.33
C ARG A 151 27.77 -0.73 -1.95
N MET A 152 27.16 -0.02 -2.89
CA MET A 152 25.93 0.75 -2.64
C MET A 152 24.79 -0.14 -2.15
N LEU A 153 24.62 -1.36 -2.70
CA LEU A 153 23.62 -2.32 -2.21
C LEU A 153 23.91 -2.73 -0.76
N ARG A 154 25.17 -3.03 -0.42
CA ARG A 154 25.56 -3.42 0.94
C ARG A 154 25.36 -2.29 1.94
N GLU A 155 25.63 -1.04 1.55
CA GLU A 155 25.33 0.14 2.36
C GLU A 155 23.81 0.30 2.56
N LEU A 156 23.01 0.11 1.50
CA LEU A 156 21.54 0.24 1.53
C LEU A 156 20.87 -0.80 2.43
N ILE A 157 21.20 -2.09 2.30
CA ILE A 157 20.53 -3.16 3.08
C ILE A 157 20.81 -3.11 4.59
N HIS A 158 21.83 -2.37 5.02
CA HIS A 158 22.16 -2.13 6.44
C HIS A 158 21.68 -0.76 6.94
N ARG A 159 20.91 0.00 6.15
CA ARG A 159 20.27 1.23 6.64
C ARG A 159 19.14 0.89 7.60
N ASP A 160 18.82 1.87 8.44
CA ASP A 160 17.64 1.87 9.28
C ASP A 160 16.37 1.59 8.42
N PRO A 161 15.46 0.68 8.83
CA PRO A 161 14.29 0.29 8.03
C PRO A 161 13.31 1.42 7.70
N PHE A 162 13.39 2.58 8.38
CA PHE A 162 12.59 3.76 8.09
C PHE A 162 13.24 4.68 7.04
N TYR A 163 14.36 4.28 6.43
CA TYR A 163 15.02 5.05 5.37
C TYR A 163 14.19 5.12 4.08
N GLU A 164 13.79 6.34 3.71
CA GLU A 164 13.06 6.59 2.46
C GLU A 164 13.99 6.48 1.25
N LEU A 165 13.77 5.46 0.42
CA LEU A 165 14.54 5.21 -0.81
C LEU A 165 14.41 6.37 -1.81
N SER A 166 15.55 6.92 -2.26
CA SER A 166 15.58 7.87 -3.36
C SER A 166 15.27 7.19 -4.71
N GLU A 167 14.91 7.98 -5.73
CA GLU A 167 14.74 7.44 -7.09
C GLU A 167 16.03 6.83 -7.65
N GLN A 168 17.20 7.31 -7.21
CA GLN A 168 18.50 6.69 -7.52
C GLN A 168 18.62 5.30 -6.88
N ASP A 169 18.20 5.13 -5.62
CA ASP A 169 18.25 3.84 -4.91
C ASP A 169 17.27 2.84 -5.53
N LYS A 170 16.05 3.28 -5.87
CA LYS A 170 15.05 2.44 -6.55
C LYS A 170 15.56 1.99 -7.92
N ALA A 171 16.15 2.90 -8.70
CA ALA A 171 16.75 2.59 -9.99
C ALA A 171 17.95 1.63 -9.87
N LEU A 172 18.77 1.76 -8.81
CA LEU A 172 19.85 0.83 -8.49
C LEU A 172 19.32 -0.57 -8.15
N LEU A 173 18.42 -0.67 -7.15
CA LEU A 173 17.79 -1.93 -6.72
C LEU A 173 17.13 -2.64 -7.88
N TRP A 174 16.36 -1.92 -8.71
CA TRP A 174 15.73 -2.50 -9.89
C TRP A 174 16.77 -2.93 -10.95
N ARG A 175 17.85 -2.17 -11.18
CA ARG A 175 18.93 -2.54 -12.12
C ARG A 175 19.57 -3.88 -11.73
N ILE A 176 19.85 -4.10 -10.45
CA ILE A 176 20.60 -5.27 -9.94
C ILE A 176 19.73 -6.38 -9.33
N ARG A 177 18.41 -6.32 -9.56
CA ARG A 177 17.37 -7.19 -8.97
C ARG A 177 17.65 -8.69 -9.07
N ASP A 178 18.26 -9.16 -10.16
CA ASP A 178 18.64 -10.57 -10.33
C ASP A 178 20.10 -10.85 -9.96
N SER A 179 21.05 -10.07 -10.47
CA SER A 179 22.49 -10.28 -10.27
C SER A 179 22.93 -10.20 -8.81
N CYS A 180 22.31 -9.32 -8.02
CA CYS A 180 22.75 -9.02 -6.66
C CYS A 180 21.67 -9.30 -5.63
N CYS A 181 20.47 -8.72 -5.78
CA CYS A 181 19.42 -8.86 -4.79
C CYS A 181 19.01 -10.33 -4.61
N ARG A 182 18.60 -11.01 -5.69
CA ARG A 182 18.18 -12.43 -5.61
C ARG A 182 19.32 -13.42 -5.41
N ARG A 183 20.53 -13.15 -5.92
CA ARG A 183 21.65 -14.12 -5.95
C ARG A 183 22.65 -13.99 -4.79
N LEU A 184 22.79 -12.80 -4.18
CA LEU A 184 23.81 -12.53 -3.16
C LEU A 184 23.19 -12.15 -1.81
N TYR A 185 22.08 -11.40 -1.80
CA TYR A 185 21.42 -10.91 -0.58
C TYR A 185 19.89 -11.18 -0.57
N PRO A 186 19.43 -12.44 -0.77
CA PRO A 186 18.01 -12.74 -0.98
C PRO A 186 17.13 -12.55 0.25
N ALA A 187 17.68 -12.48 1.46
CA ALA A 187 16.91 -12.26 2.69
C ALA A 187 16.76 -10.76 2.98
N GLU A 188 17.87 -10.05 2.83
CA GLU A 188 18.09 -8.67 3.26
C GLU A 188 17.59 -7.67 2.22
N SER A 189 17.74 -7.99 0.92
CA SER A 189 17.38 -7.06 -0.16
C SER A 189 15.90 -7.11 -0.57
N LEU A 190 15.15 -8.17 -0.23
CA LEU A 190 13.75 -8.32 -0.67
C LEU A 190 12.82 -7.20 -0.16
N PRO A 191 12.85 -6.80 1.13
CA PRO A 191 12.00 -5.71 1.63
C PRO A 191 12.29 -4.35 0.97
N TRP A 192 13.55 -4.10 0.59
CA TRP A 192 13.95 -2.90 -0.16
C TRP A 192 13.54 -2.98 -1.64
N LEU A 193 13.77 -4.12 -2.29
CA LEU A 193 13.44 -4.33 -3.69
C LEU A 193 11.93 -4.21 -3.96
N VAL A 194 11.08 -4.65 -3.03
CA VAL A 194 9.62 -4.47 -3.08
C VAL A 194 9.22 -2.99 -3.12
N GLN A 195 9.90 -2.14 -2.34
CA GLN A 195 9.69 -0.69 -2.31
C GLN A 195 10.23 0.02 -3.57
N ALA A 196 11.15 -0.62 -4.30
CA ALA A 196 11.67 -0.15 -5.58
C ALA A 196 10.82 -0.57 -6.80
N VAL A 197 9.76 -1.38 -6.62
CA VAL A 197 8.84 -1.73 -7.71
C VAL A 197 7.93 -0.53 -8.02
N ALA A 198 7.92 -0.08 -9.27
CA ALA A 198 6.96 0.90 -9.76
C ALA A 198 5.59 0.21 -9.98
N TRP A 199 4.78 0.15 -8.91
CA TRP A 199 3.53 -0.60 -8.86
C TRP A 199 2.45 -0.11 -9.85
N GLU A 200 2.54 1.13 -10.32
CA GLU A 200 1.69 1.70 -11.38
C GLU A 200 2.05 1.22 -12.80
N ARG A 201 3.07 0.36 -12.93
CA ARG A 201 3.56 -0.22 -14.19
C ARG A 201 3.43 -1.74 -14.18
N ARG A 202 2.30 -2.23 -14.73
CA ARG A 202 1.98 -3.67 -14.78
C ARG A 202 3.13 -4.53 -15.32
N GLU A 203 3.86 -4.06 -16.32
CA GLU A 203 4.98 -4.80 -16.92
C GLU A 203 6.16 -5.01 -15.96
N LEU A 204 6.38 -4.09 -15.01
CA LEU A 204 7.41 -4.21 -13.98
C LEU A 204 6.91 -5.07 -12.81
N VAL A 205 5.62 -4.95 -12.45
CA VAL A 205 4.96 -5.88 -11.51
C VAL A 205 4.97 -7.33 -12.05
N GLU A 206 4.72 -7.53 -13.34
CA GLU A 206 4.84 -8.83 -14.05
C GLU A 206 6.29 -9.34 -14.16
N GLU A 207 7.29 -8.46 -14.09
CA GLU A 207 8.69 -8.87 -13.91
C GLU A 207 9.02 -9.23 -12.46
N PHE A 208 8.55 -8.44 -11.50
CA PHE A 208 8.76 -8.70 -10.08
C PHE A 208 8.15 -10.04 -9.65
N TYR A 209 6.94 -10.37 -10.10
CA TYR A 209 6.35 -11.69 -9.86
C TYR A 209 7.13 -12.86 -10.51
N ARG A 210 7.75 -12.66 -11.68
CA ARG A 210 8.65 -13.66 -12.29
C ARG A 210 9.94 -13.82 -11.50
N LEU A 211 10.45 -12.73 -10.91
CA LEU A 211 11.63 -12.75 -10.04
C LEU A 211 11.32 -13.45 -8.70
N LEU A 212 10.15 -13.21 -8.12
CA LEU A 212 9.64 -13.93 -6.94
C LEU A 212 9.51 -15.43 -7.20
N ALA A 213 9.09 -15.85 -8.40
CA ALA A 213 8.94 -17.26 -8.75
C ALA A 213 10.23 -18.08 -8.53
N VAL A 214 11.39 -17.48 -8.81
CA VAL A 214 12.73 -18.06 -8.64
C VAL A 214 13.51 -17.49 -7.44
N TRP A 215 12.83 -16.83 -6.51
CA TRP A 215 13.42 -16.35 -5.27
C TRP A 215 13.67 -17.50 -4.28
N PRO A 216 14.80 -17.53 -3.55
CA PRO A 216 15.04 -18.54 -2.52
C PRO A 216 13.91 -18.63 -1.48
N ARG A 217 13.46 -19.86 -1.19
CA ARG A 217 12.37 -20.15 -0.25
C ARG A 217 12.70 -21.35 0.65
N PRO A 218 12.08 -21.46 1.84
CA PRO A 218 11.23 -20.46 2.49
C PRO A 218 12.05 -19.26 2.98
N LEU A 219 11.46 -18.06 2.95
CA LEU A 219 12.08 -16.82 3.42
C LEU A 219 12.43 -16.90 4.93
N PRO A 220 13.44 -16.16 5.43
CA PRO A 220 13.68 -16.00 6.87
C PRO A 220 12.53 -15.29 7.60
N VAL A 221 12.42 -15.52 8.91
CA VAL A 221 11.33 -15.00 9.74
C VAL A 221 11.35 -13.47 9.74
N GLU A 222 12.53 -12.87 9.86
CA GLU A 222 12.80 -11.45 9.92
C GLU A 222 12.35 -10.76 8.63
N THR A 223 12.70 -11.34 7.48
CA THR A 223 12.22 -10.88 6.15
C THR A 223 10.71 -10.94 6.06
N CYS A 224 10.07 -12.01 6.56
CA CYS A 224 8.61 -12.14 6.52
C CYS A 224 7.92 -11.09 7.41
N LEU A 225 8.41 -10.88 8.62
CA LEU A 225 7.91 -9.87 9.56
C LEU A 225 8.01 -8.45 8.98
N GLN A 226 9.14 -8.10 8.37
CA GLN A 226 9.30 -6.82 7.66
C GLN A 226 8.32 -6.66 6.50
N LEU A 227 8.17 -7.69 5.65
CA LEU A 227 7.22 -7.67 4.52
C LEU A 227 5.76 -7.56 4.98
N LEU A 228 5.42 -8.10 6.16
CA LEU A 228 4.06 -8.05 6.71
C LEU A 228 3.73 -6.72 7.41
N GLY A 229 4.74 -6.00 7.91
CA GLY A 229 4.60 -4.73 8.64
C GLY A 229 4.79 -4.84 10.16
N VAL A 230 5.44 -5.90 10.64
CA VAL A 230 5.76 -6.05 12.08
C VAL A 230 6.95 -5.16 12.44
N ALA A 231 6.64 -4.04 13.10
CA ALA A 231 7.64 -3.17 13.71
C ALA A 231 8.29 -3.83 14.93
N GLY A 232 9.61 -3.66 15.10
CA GLY A 232 10.34 -4.12 16.30
C GLY A 232 11.70 -4.79 16.06
N LEU A 233 12.06 -5.10 14.80
CA LEU A 233 13.31 -5.82 14.49
C LEU A 233 14.60 -4.95 14.52
N ALA A 234 14.49 -3.65 14.79
CA ALA A 234 15.63 -2.76 14.97
C ALA A 234 15.87 -2.50 16.47
N GLY A 235 17.02 -2.94 17.01
CA GLY A 235 17.48 -2.53 18.35
C GLY A 235 17.44 -3.58 19.47
N GLY A 236 17.17 -4.85 19.18
CA GLY A 236 17.17 -5.94 20.18
C GLY A 236 18.53 -6.35 20.77
N ALA A 237 19.49 -5.42 20.91
CA ALA A 237 20.83 -5.70 21.43
C ALA A 237 21.50 -4.47 22.06
N GLY A 238 21.54 -4.42 23.40
CA GLY A 238 22.50 -3.59 24.15
C GLY A 238 22.11 -2.15 24.45
N ALA A 239 21.03 -1.92 25.21
CA ALA A 239 20.74 -0.62 25.83
C ALA A 239 20.00 -0.78 27.18
N GLU A 240 20.72 -1.08 28.25
CA GLU A 240 20.22 -0.81 29.62
C GLU A 240 20.28 0.70 29.87
N GLY A 241 19.15 1.39 30.05
CA GLY A 241 19.18 2.83 30.24
C GLY A 241 17.84 3.54 30.45
N SER A 242 17.51 3.78 31.72
CA SER A 242 16.54 4.76 32.23
C SER A 242 15.09 4.70 31.74
N PHE A 243 14.17 4.42 32.67
CA PHE A 243 12.81 4.95 32.59
C PHE A 243 12.86 6.49 32.62
N GLY A 244 11.95 7.14 31.88
CA GLY A 244 11.77 8.59 31.88
C GLY A 244 10.31 8.93 31.67
N ASP A 245 9.72 9.63 32.64
CA ASP A 245 8.35 10.16 32.58
C ASP A 245 8.34 11.53 31.86
N GLY A 246 7.21 11.91 31.25
CA GLY A 246 6.97 13.28 30.77
C GLY A 246 6.40 13.44 29.36
N SER A 247 5.10 13.72 29.31
CA SER A 247 4.49 14.73 28.41
C SER A 247 4.68 14.67 26.88
N GLY A 248 3.63 14.22 26.19
CA GLY A 248 2.95 15.07 25.21
C GLY A 248 3.68 15.47 23.91
N GLY A 249 4.38 14.54 23.25
CA GLY A 249 4.91 14.76 21.90
C GLY A 249 3.90 14.42 20.79
N GLY A 250 3.41 15.41 20.06
CA GLY A 250 2.53 15.21 18.90
C GLY A 250 3.31 14.81 17.64
N TYR A 251 3.59 13.53 17.45
CA TYR A 251 4.36 13.05 16.30
C TYR A 251 3.58 13.23 14.98
N ALA A 252 4.13 14.00 14.04
CA ALA A 252 3.54 14.16 12.72
C ALA A 252 3.67 12.85 11.91
N MET A 253 2.55 12.22 11.58
CA MET A 253 2.49 10.98 10.80
C MET A 253 2.73 11.25 9.30
N ALA A 254 3.96 11.66 8.96
CA ALA A 254 4.44 11.62 7.59
C ALA A 254 4.34 10.18 7.06
N GLY A 255 3.73 10.01 5.88
CA GLY A 255 3.33 8.70 5.38
C GLY A 255 4.51 7.80 5.00
N GLY A 256 4.45 6.55 5.45
CA GLY A 256 5.44 5.51 5.13
C GLY A 256 6.51 5.34 6.21
N ARG A 257 6.29 4.40 7.14
CA ARG A 257 7.32 3.91 8.07
C ARG A 257 7.26 2.40 8.35
N THR A 258 6.09 1.80 8.62
CA THR A 258 6.00 0.36 9.00
C THR A 258 4.77 -0.41 8.50
N THR A 259 3.96 0.12 7.58
CA THR A 259 2.66 -0.49 7.17
C THR A 259 2.74 -1.86 6.48
N GLY A 260 3.96 -2.37 6.23
CA GLY A 260 4.19 -3.58 5.45
C GLY A 260 3.86 -3.42 3.97
N VAL A 261 4.06 -4.49 3.23
CA VAL A 261 3.74 -4.59 1.81
C VAL A 261 2.25 -4.87 1.66
N ALA A 262 1.52 -4.05 0.91
CA ALA A 262 0.08 -4.23 0.69
C ALA A 262 -0.24 -5.32 -0.36
N ASP A 263 0.71 -5.70 -1.23
CA ASP A 263 0.48 -6.70 -2.27
C ASP A 263 0.20 -8.11 -1.68
N PRO A 264 -0.97 -8.72 -1.97
CA PRO A 264 -1.36 -9.96 -1.32
C PRO A 264 -0.50 -11.17 -1.71
N LEU A 265 0.19 -11.18 -2.86
CA LEU A 265 1.07 -12.29 -3.24
C LEU A 265 2.41 -12.21 -2.50
N VAL A 266 2.95 -11.01 -2.26
CA VAL A 266 4.11 -10.82 -1.37
C VAL A 266 3.75 -11.21 0.08
N ARG A 267 2.56 -10.83 0.55
CA ARG A 267 2.08 -11.19 1.90
C ARG A 267 1.88 -12.70 2.05
N ASP A 268 1.33 -13.38 1.05
CA ASP A 268 1.16 -14.85 1.04
C ASP A 268 2.51 -15.57 1.14
N ILE A 269 3.53 -15.17 0.36
CA ILE A 269 4.89 -15.73 0.47
C ILE A 269 5.48 -15.50 1.87
N ALA A 270 5.25 -14.33 2.48
CA ALA A 270 5.71 -14.05 3.84
C ALA A 270 4.99 -14.92 4.90
N VAL A 271 3.68 -15.12 4.77
CA VAL A 271 2.92 -16.04 5.66
C VAL A 271 3.41 -17.48 5.50
N GLN A 272 3.64 -17.96 4.28
CA GLN A 272 4.23 -19.28 4.02
C GLN A 272 5.65 -19.40 4.61
N GLY A 273 6.45 -18.32 4.57
CA GLY A 273 7.76 -18.27 5.21
C GLY A 273 7.69 -18.42 6.73
N LEU A 274 6.77 -17.70 7.39
CA LEU A 274 6.51 -17.88 8.83
C LEU A 274 6.03 -19.30 9.15
N GLN A 275 5.03 -19.82 8.43
CA GLN A 275 4.52 -21.19 8.60
C GLN A 275 5.59 -22.28 8.45
N ALA A 276 6.67 -22.01 7.70
CA ALA A 276 7.76 -22.95 7.46
C ALA A 276 8.98 -22.77 8.39
N ARG A 277 9.04 -21.72 9.22
CA ARG A 277 10.24 -21.39 10.03
C ARG A 277 10.00 -20.88 11.45
N LEU A 278 8.86 -20.24 11.72
CA LEU A 278 8.55 -19.69 13.04
C LEU A 278 8.11 -20.82 13.98
N SER A 279 8.77 -21.00 15.14
CA SER A 279 8.32 -22.00 16.11
C SER A 279 7.15 -21.48 16.94
N ASN A 280 6.41 -22.39 17.59
CA ASN A 280 5.34 -22.00 18.52
C ASN A 280 5.84 -21.21 19.74
N THR A 281 7.15 -21.31 20.07
CA THR A 281 7.78 -20.52 21.13
C THR A 281 7.93 -19.07 20.66
N ASP A 282 8.64 -18.86 19.54
CA ASP A 282 8.93 -17.54 18.99
C ASP A 282 7.63 -16.82 18.53
N LEU A 283 6.62 -17.59 18.12
CA LEU A 283 5.29 -17.06 17.79
C LEU A 283 4.67 -16.27 18.95
N ALA A 284 4.95 -16.61 20.21
CA ALA A 284 4.45 -15.87 21.37
C ALA A 284 4.99 -14.43 21.41
N ASP A 285 6.27 -14.24 21.09
CA ASP A 285 6.97 -12.95 21.13
C ASP A 285 6.51 -11.98 20.02
N TYR A 286 5.98 -12.52 18.92
CA TYR A 286 5.43 -11.76 17.80
C TYR A 286 3.89 -11.73 17.73
N LEU A 287 3.19 -12.38 18.68
CA LEU A 287 1.74 -12.62 18.58
C LEU A 287 0.92 -11.33 18.50
N LEU A 288 1.25 -10.33 19.32
CA LEU A 288 0.52 -9.06 19.38
C LEU A 288 0.68 -8.27 18.07
N GLN A 289 1.90 -8.26 17.53
CA GLN A 289 2.28 -7.56 16.30
C GLN A 289 1.64 -8.25 15.08
N LEU A 290 1.63 -9.58 15.04
CA LEU A 290 0.93 -10.35 14.01
C LEU A 290 -0.59 -10.16 14.07
N VAL A 291 -1.18 -10.02 15.28
CA VAL A 291 -2.61 -9.67 15.45
C VAL A 291 -2.89 -8.25 14.95
N GLN A 292 -2.06 -7.26 15.28
CA GLN A 292 -2.20 -5.88 14.77
C GLN A 292 -2.15 -5.82 13.23
N VAL A 293 -1.21 -6.56 12.63
CA VAL A 293 -1.14 -6.73 11.18
C VAL A 293 -2.40 -7.43 10.64
N SER A 294 -2.90 -8.47 11.30
CA SER A 294 -4.14 -9.18 10.92
C SER A 294 -5.39 -8.28 10.97
N THR A 295 -5.51 -7.42 11.98
CA THR A 295 -6.62 -6.43 12.05
C THR A 295 -6.59 -5.41 10.92
N SER A 296 -5.42 -5.16 10.32
CA SER A 296 -5.30 -4.35 9.09
C SER A 296 -5.71 -5.13 7.81
N ILE A 297 -5.63 -6.47 7.82
CA ILE A 297 -6.00 -7.34 6.68
C ILE A 297 -7.51 -7.59 6.64
N GLN A 298 -8.15 -7.89 7.77
CA GLN A 298 -9.56 -8.30 7.81
C GLN A 298 -10.56 -7.21 7.35
N GLN A 299 -10.10 -5.98 7.12
CA GLN A 299 -10.91 -4.85 6.66
C GLN A 299 -10.97 -4.71 5.14
N GLU A 300 -10.11 -5.40 4.38
CA GLU A 300 -9.83 -5.14 2.95
C GLU A 300 -10.89 -5.63 1.92
N LEU A 301 -12.17 -5.77 2.30
CA LEU A 301 -13.03 -6.85 1.81
C LEU A 301 -14.32 -6.50 1.00
N ILE A 302 -15.17 -7.51 0.73
CA ILE A 302 -16.60 -7.50 0.33
C ILE A 302 -17.02 -7.02 -1.10
N SER A 303 -17.32 -7.99 -2.01
CA SER A 303 -18.56 -8.07 -2.86
C SER A 303 -18.66 -8.08 -4.44
N GLY A 304 -17.72 -8.57 -5.25
CA GLY A 304 -18.05 -9.18 -6.58
C GLY A 304 -18.39 -8.23 -7.78
N ARG A 305 -18.67 -8.63 -9.04
CA ARG A 305 -18.69 -9.92 -9.80
C ARG A 305 -18.91 -9.73 -11.35
N SER A 306 -17.84 -9.74 -12.16
CA SER A 306 -17.71 -9.96 -13.65
C SER A 306 -18.35 -8.99 -14.70
N THR A 307 -17.78 -8.69 -15.90
CA THR A 307 -16.42 -8.46 -16.51
C THR A 307 -16.61 -7.95 -18.00
N TYR A 308 -15.77 -7.28 -18.84
CA TYR A 308 -14.31 -7.03 -19.06
C TYR A 308 -14.05 -5.71 -19.90
N LYS A 309 -12.77 -5.44 -20.29
CA LYS A 309 -12.19 -4.49 -21.31
C LYS A 309 -12.16 -2.98 -20.98
N THR A 310 -11.24 -2.26 -21.65
CA THR A 310 -10.36 -1.24 -21.04
C THR A 310 -10.58 0.22 -21.47
N ARG A 311 -10.51 1.16 -20.51
CA ARG A 311 -10.35 2.62 -20.66
C ARG A 311 -9.44 3.18 -19.53
N SER A 312 -9.44 4.49 -19.27
CA SER A 312 -8.63 5.17 -18.22
C SER A 312 -9.46 5.57 -17.00
N LEU A 313 -8.83 5.64 -15.81
CA LEU A 313 -9.49 5.90 -14.53
C LEU A 313 -10.07 7.32 -14.45
N CYS A 314 -11.38 7.40 -14.29
CA CYS A 314 -12.14 8.63 -14.06
C CYS A 314 -13.02 8.44 -12.82
N VAL A 315 -13.10 9.46 -11.97
CA VAL A 315 -13.89 9.44 -10.74
C VAL A 315 -14.69 10.74 -10.67
N THR A 316 -16.01 10.66 -10.65
CA THR A 316 -16.91 11.83 -10.66
C THR A 316 -17.55 11.98 -9.29
N PHE A 317 -17.43 13.13 -8.63
CA PHE A 317 -18.10 13.33 -7.34
C PHE A 317 -19.60 13.56 -7.55
N ALA A 318 -20.45 12.62 -7.12
CA ALA A 318 -21.88 12.62 -7.41
C ALA A 318 -22.76 12.43 -6.16
N SER A 319 -22.85 13.50 -5.35
CA SER A 319 -23.91 13.84 -4.37
C SER A 319 -24.24 12.89 -3.21
N TRP A 320 -24.65 13.47 -2.08
CA TRP A 320 -25.25 12.90 -0.84
C TRP A 320 -24.38 13.00 0.42
N LEU A 321 -24.00 14.24 0.77
CA LEU A 321 -23.37 14.55 2.05
C LEU A 321 -24.43 14.62 3.16
N GLU A 322 -24.75 13.46 3.71
CA GLU A 322 -25.68 13.31 4.84
C GLU A 322 -25.02 13.67 6.18
N ARG A 323 -25.86 14.20 7.07
CA ARG A 323 -25.66 14.50 8.50
C ARG A 323 -26.91 14.02 9.24
#